data_AF-A0AAW4M429-F1
#
_entry.id   AF-A0AAW4M429-F1
#
_cell.length_a   1.000
_cell.length_b   1.000
_cell.length_c   1.000
_cell.angle_alpha   90.00
_cell.angle_beta   90.00
_cell.angle_gamma   90.00
#
_symmetry.space_group_name_H-M   'P 1'
#
loop_
_entity.id
_entity.type
_entity.pdbx_description
1 polymer ?
#
loop_
_entity_poly.entity_id
_entity_poly.type
_entity_poly.pdbx_seq_one_letter_code
_entity_poly.pdbx_strand_id
1 'polypeptide(L)' 'MLSVTGLNHFYYVRDFTDMRCKHSRVLSVIRERLHREPNDGDVFIVMSRNRRIVRMFSFD' A
#
# COMPACT_ATOMS: atom_id res chain seq x y z
N MET A 1 1.39 -10.22 18.88
CA MET A 1 0.17 -9.68 18.27
C MET A 1 0.53 -8.29 17.74
N LEU A 2 0.43 -8.05 16.42
CA LEU A 2 0.71 -6.71 15.87
C LEU A 2 -0.38 -5.77 16.38
N SER A 3 0.01 -4.81 17.22
CA SER A 3 -0.87 -3.74 17.72
C SER A 3 -0.95 -2.67 16.64
N VAL A 4 -2.16 -2.41 16.13
CA VAL A 4 -2.43 -1.51 15.01
C VAL A 4 -2.82 -0.09 15.48
N THR A 5 -2.37 0.28 16.68
CA THR A 5 -2.70 1.57 17.30
C THR A 5 -1.94 2.70 16.61
N GLY A 6 -2.66 3.71 16.09
CA GLY A 6 -2.07 4.89 15.44
C GLY A 6 -2.15 4.90 13.91
N LEU A 7 -2.70 3.84 13.28
CA LEU A 7 -2.96 3.83 11.84
C LEU A 7 -4.40 4.28 11.57
N ASN A 8 -4.56 5.21 10.62
CA ASN A 8 -5.83 5.90 10.39
C ASN A 8 -6.68 5.20 9.34
N HIS A 9 -6.11 4.97 8.14
CA HIS A 9 -6.84 4.42 7.01
C HIS A 9 -6.10 3.28 6.34
N PHE A 10 -6.84 2.24 5.98
CA PHE A 10 -6.31 1.06 5.30
C PHE A 10 -6.86 0.95 3.88
N TYR A 11 -5.95 0.81 2.92
CA TYR A 11 -6.26 0.68 1.50
C TYR A 11 -5.74 -0.63 0.95
N TYR A 12 -6.54 -1.31 0.15
CA TYR A 12 -6.18 -2.57 -0.46
C TYR A 12 -6.04 -2.43 -1.98
N VAL A 13 -4.85 -2.75 -2.51
CA VAL A 13 -4.52 -2.62 -3.93
C VAL A 13 -4.19 -3.99 -4.51
N ARG A 14 -5.00 -4.43 -5.49
CA ARG A 14 -4.82 -5.71 -6.18
C ARG A 14 -3.96 -5.58 -7.44
N ASP A 15 -3.55 -6.75 -7.92
CA ASP A 15 -2.89 -6.92 -9.22
C ASP A 15 -1.61 -6.07 -9.35
N PHE A 16 -0.86 -6.00 -8.25
CA PHE A 16 0.40 -5.29 -8.18
C PHE A 16 1.49 -6.16 -8.84
N THR A 17 2.06 -5.67 -9.94
CA THR A 17 3.03 -6.45 -10.74
C THR A 17 4.42 -6.45 -10.10
N ASP A 18 4.92 -5.27 -9.73
CA ASP A 18 6.25 -5.12 -9.17
C ASP A 18 6.22 -5.19 -7.64
N MET A 19 6.27 -6.42 -7.12
CA MET A 19 6.29 -6.64 -5.67
C MET A 19 7.65 -6.34 -5.02
N ARG A 20 8.69 -5.98 -5.79
CA ARG A 20 10.03 -5.62 -5.26
C ARG A 20 10.22 -4.12 -5.13
N CYS A 21 9.27 -3.34 -5.62
CA CYS A 21 9.36 -1.90 -5.62
C CYS A 21 9.44 -1.30 -4.19
N LYS A 22 9.88 -0.04 -4.18
CA LYS A 22 10.04 0.82 -2.99
C LYS A 22 8.91 1.86 -2.94
N HIS A 23 8.90 2.67 -1.87
CA HIS A 23 7.86 3.67 -1.62
C HIS A 23 7.55 4.58 -2.81
N SER A 24 8.55 5.06 -3.54
CA SER A 24 8.35 5.97 -4.69
C SER A 24 7.43 5.37 -5.76
N ARG A 25 7.60 4.08 -6.09
CA ARG A 25 6.77 3.42 -7.11
C ARG A 25 5.37 3.14 -6.59
N VAL A 26 5.24 2.74 -5.33
CA VAL A 26 3.94 2.54 -4.69
C VAL A 26 3.14 3.84 -4.66
N LEU A 27 3.79 4.95 -4.31
CA LEU A 27 3.22 6.29 -4.33
C LEU A 27 2.71 6.66 -5.73
N SER A 28 3.51 6.45 -6.79
CA SER A 28 3.05 6.68 -8.17
C SER A 28 1.81 5.85 -8.50
N VAL A 29 1.79 4.56 -8.14
CA VAL A 29 0.64 3.68 -8.41
C VAL A 29 -0.61 4.12 -7.65
N ILE A 30 -0.47 4.58 -6.41
CA ILE A 30 -1.58 5.12 -5.62
C ILE A 30 -2.14 6.38 -6.29
N ARG A 31 -1.28 7.33 -6.67
CA ARG A 31 -1.69 8.55 -7.37
C ARG A 31 -2.39 8.26 -8.71
N GLU A 32 -1.84 7.33 -9.49
CA GLU A 32 -2.37 6.97 -10.81
C GLU A 32 -3.68 6.19 -10.73
N ARG A 33 -3.80 5.21 -9.82
CA ARG A 33 -4.96 4.30 -9.77
C ARG A 33 -6.06 4.74 -8.81
N LEU A 34 -5.68 5.38 -7.70
CA LEU A 34 -6.61 5.79 -6.65
C LEU A 34 -6.88 7.30 -6.68
N HIS A 35 -6.18 8.06 -7.54
CA HIS A 35 -6.30 9.51 -7.66
C HIS A 35 -6.20 10.23 -6.31
N ARG A 36 -5.28 9.76 -5.46
CA ARG A 36 -5.16 10.16 -4.07
C ARG A 36 -3.70 10.31 -3.66
N GLU A 37 -3.46 11.24 -2.74
CA GLU A 37 -2.22 11.32 -1.96
C GLU A 37 -2.39 10.56 -0.63
N PRO A 38 -1.41 9.73 -0.23
CA PRO A 38 -1.36 9.16 1.12
C PRO A 38 -1.26 10.28 2.16
N ASN A 39 -2.02 10.14 3.25
CA ASN A 39 -1.85 10.95 4.46
C ASN A 39 -0.99 10.20 5.49
N ASP A 40 -0.55 10.94 6.52
CA ASP A 40 0.12 10.38 7.69
C ASP A 40 -0.78 9.35 8.40
N GLY A 41 -0.21 8.17 8.66
CA GLY A 41 -0.87 6.99 9.21
C GLY A 41 -1.67 6.16 8.20
N ASP A 42 -1.65 6.49 6.90
CA ASP A 42 -2.29 5.68 5.86
C ASP A 42 -1.46 4.43 5.55
N VAL A 43 -2.12 3.28 5.45
CA VAL A 43 -1.49 1.99 5.12
C VAL A 43 -2.06 1.42 3.84
N PHE A 44 -1.17 1.10 2.91
CA PHE A 44 -1.48 0.45 1.65
C PHE A 44 -1.03 -1.01 1.67
N ILE A 45 -2.01 -1.91 1.59
CA ILE A 45 -1.83 -3.35 1.48
C ILE A 45 -1.85 -3.70 0.00
N VAL A 46 -0.69 -4.00 -0.58
CA VAL A 46 -0.58 -4.40 -1.98
C VAL A 46 -0.54 -5.92 -2.10
N MET A 47 -1.33 -6.47 -3.01
CA MET A 47 -1.34 -7.90 -3.32
C MET A 47 -0.87 -8.15 -4.75
N SER A 48 0.01 -9.15 -4.90
CA SER A 48 0.48 -9.60 -6.20
C SER A 48 -0.67 -10.15 -7.07
N ARG A 49 -0.52 -10.10 -8.39
CA ARG A 49 -1.52 -10.63 -9.34
C ARG A 49 -1.90 -12.09 -9.08
N ASN A 50 -0.93 -12.93 -8.73
CA ASN A 50 -1.18 -14.33 -8.40
C ASN A 50 -1.69 -14.55 -6.96
N ARG A 51 -1.90 -13.47 -6.19
CA ARG A 51 -2.42 -13.46 -4.81
C ARG A 51 -1.57 -14.22 -3.79
N ARG A 52 -0.31 -14.50 -4.12
CA ARG A 52 0.62 -15.26 -3.25
C ARG A 52 1.48 -14.37 -2.35
N ILE A 53 1.63 -13.10 -2.70
CA ILE A 53 2.49 -12.16 -1.97
C ILE A 53 1.66 -10.95 -1.59
N VAL A 54 1.72 -10.59 -0.32
CA VAL A 54 1.14 -9.35 0.23
C VAL A 54 2.28 -8.54 0.83
N ARG A 55 2.26 -7.23 0.61
CA ARG A 55 3.17 -6.29 1.27
C ARG A 55 2.36 -5.12 1.81
N MET A 56 2.80 -4.58 2.94
CA MET A 56 2.22 -3.38 3.53
C MET A 56 3.20 -2.23 3.41
N PHE A 57 2.67 -1.05 3.12
CA PHE A 57 3.39 0.21 3.08
C PHE A 57 2.64 1.19 3.98
N SER A 58 3.25 1.59 5.09
CA SER A 58 2.77 2.72 5.89
C SER A 58 3.37 4.02 5.35
N PHE A 59 2.60 5.10 5.42
CA PHE A 59 3.06 6.45 5.17
C PHE A 59 2.92 7.21 6.49
N ASP A 60 4.06 7.66 7.01
CA ASP A 60 4.21 8.47 8.22
C ASP A 60 4.78 9.85 7.82
#